data_AF-A0A0B7HEW4-F1
#
_entry.id   AF-A0A0B7HEW4-F1
#
_cell.length_a   1.000
_cell.length_b   1.000
_cell.length_c   1.000
_cell.angle_alpha   90.00
_cell.angle_beta   90.00
_cell.angle_gamma   90.00
#
_symmetry.space_group_name_H-M   'P 1'
#
loop_
_entity.id
_entity.type
_entity.pdbx_description
1 polymer ?
#
loop_
_entity_poly.entity_id
_entity_poly.type
_entity_poly.pdbx_seq_one_letter_code
_entity_poly.pdbx_strand_id
1 'polypeptide(L)'
;MLIIFTSLLGTLACTSCSKESNSGTNATKPGTGVYAGIWFIGSSRYDLAIYLRDDGTYTEGLRKSDWKTRVDGNYTIQGNKLTTTSKSGEKSYYEYMDNYSYMLADGAYFMFKVEFVNQIPPSGYKFQNIAVLDAAGNFSASGVSGYLYFDGNGKFSNDKSAFTQTSGSGIGSGSYSGQKYVGTYTISNGNLTLRYSNDTTSTHSFFYGRPSTKGDDATIVVDGYTYLQKE
;
A
#
# COMPACT_ATOMS: atom_id res chain seq x y z
N MET A 1 15.18 -46.79 -52.49
CA MET A 1 15.98 -47.51 -51.49
C MET A 1 15.71 -46.87 -50.14
N LEU A 2 15.06 -47.63 -49.27
CA LEU A 2 14.64 -47.27 -47.92
C LEU A 2 15.80 -47.53 -46.97
N ILE A 3 16.20 -46.55 -46.14
CA ILE A 3 17.05 -46.80 -44.98
C ILE A 3 16.36 -46.17 -43.77
N ILE A 4 15.90 -47.06 -42.90
CA ILE A 4 15.34 -46.82 -41.58
C ILE A 4 16.53 -46.70 -40.61
N PHE A 5 16.54 -45.69 -39.75
CA PHE A 5 17.33 -45.71 -38.52
C PHE A 5 16.41 -45.55 -37.31
N THR A 6 16.44 -46.57 -36.45
CA THR A 6 15.71 -46.71 -35.20
C THR A 6 16.43 -46.04 -34.04
N SER A 7 15.60 -45.41 -33.19
CA SER A 7 15.68 -45.25 -31.73
C SER A 7 16.91 -44.59 -31.09
N LEU A 8 16.65 -43.47 -30.39
CA LEU A 8 16.98 -43.40 -28.96
C LEU A 8 15.95 -42.51 -28.24
N LEU A 9 15.20 -43.11 -27.32
CA LEU A 9 14.40 -42.41 -26.32
C LEU A 9 15.35 -41.63 -25.40
N GLY A 10 15.20 -40.30 -25.38
CA GLY A 10 15.82 -39.42 -24.39
C GLY A 10 14.73 -38.69 -23.62
N THR A 11 14.35 -39.25 -22.47
CA THR A 11 13.46 -38.62 -21.49
C THR A 11 14.16 -37.40 -20.90
N LEU A 12 13.72 -36.18 -21.23
CA LEU A 12 14.06 -34.98 -20.46
C LEU A 12 12.88 -34.66 -19.54
N ALA A 13 13.03 -35.06 -18.28
CA ALA A 13 12.18 -34.64 -17.17
C ALA A 13 12.89 -33.56 -16.35
N CYS A 14 12.09 -32.53 -15.99
CA CYS A 14 12.31 -31.48 -14.98
C CYS A 14 13.44 -30.48 -15.28
N THR A 15 13.30 -29.18 -14.99
CA THR A 15 12.77 -28.62 -13.74
C THR A 15 12.44 -27.12 -13.92
N SER A 16 11.45 -26.67 -13.15
CA SER A 16 11.04 -25.28 -12.87
C SER A 16 10.29 -24.51 -13.96
N CYS A 17 8.99 -24.81 -14.10
CA CYS A 17 8.03 -23.70 -14.11
C CYS A 17 8.12 -23.05 -12.73
N SER A 18 8.77 -21.89 -12.64
CA SER A 18 8.49 -20.97 -11.55
C SER A 18 7.00 -20.66 -11.61
N LYS A 19 6.21 -21.28 -10.72
CA LYS A 19 4.92 -20.72 -10.34
C LYS A 19 5.25 -19.34 -9.81
N GLU A 20 5.02 -18.31 -10.62
CA GLU A 20 4.77 -16.98 -10.08
C GLU A 20 3.67 -17.16 -9.03
N SER A 21 4.05 -17.01 -7.78
CA SER A 21 3.11 -16.79 -6.70
C SER A 21 2.47 -15.43 -6.98
N ASN A 22 1.40 -15.44 -7.77
CA ASN A 22 0.44 -14.36 -7.83
C ASN A 22 -0.25 -14.29 -6.47
N SER A 23 0.42 -13.66 -5.51
CA SER A 23 -0.15 -13.29 -4.23
C SER A 23 -0.86 -11.95 -4.39
N GLY A 24 -2.18 -12.00 -4.57
CA GLY A 24 -3.11 -10.99 -4.06
C GLY A 24 -3.65 -9.97 -5.06
N THR A 25 -4.68 -10.35 -5.82
CA THR A 25 -5.67 -9.39 -6.32
C THR A 25 -7.08 -9.98 -6.17
N ASN A 26 -7.88 -9.45 -5.24
CA ASN A 26 -9.33 -9.68 -5.24
C ASN A 26 -10.07 -8.73 -6.21
N ALA A 27 -9.33 -7.87 -6.91
CA ALA A 27 -9.81 -6.94 -7.92
C ALA A 27 -9.51 -7.52 -9.32
N THR A 28 -10.57 -7.81 -10.08
CA THR A 28 -10.47 -8.39 -11.43
C THR A 28 -10.84 -7.38 -12.53
N LYS A 29 -11.50 -6.28 -12.17
CA LYS A 29 -11.93 -5.25 -13.12
C LYS A 29 -10.87 -4.15 -13.28
N PRO A 30 -10.64 -3.63 -14.50
CA PRO A 30 -9.78 -2.47 -14.70
C PRO A 30 -10.22 -1.28 -13.83
N GLY A 31 -9.25 -0.54 -13.30
CA GLY A 31 -9.51 0.60 -12.42
C GLY A 31 -9.87 0.24 -10.97
N THR A 32 -10.12 -1.03 -10.62
CA THR A 32 -10.44 -1.41 -9.24
C THR A 32 -9.19 -1.80 -8.44
N GLY A 33 -9.34 -1.87 -7.11
CA GLY A 33 -8.25 -2.09 -6.17
C GLY A 33 -8.08 -0.94 -5.18
N VAL A 34 -6.94 -0.93 -4.50
CA VAL A 34 -6.63 0.11 -3.52
C VAL A 34 -5.69 1.12 -4.16
N TYR A 35 -5.99 2.40 -3.94
CA TYR A 35 -5.14 3.50 -4.34
C TYR A 35 -4.86 4.34 -3.11
N ALA A 36 -3.62 4.78 -2.96
CA ALA A 36 -3.21 5.61 -1.86
C ALA A 36 -2.20 6.64 -2.33
N GLY A 37 -2.14 7.76 -1.65
CA GLY A 37 -1.15 8.78 -1.93
C GLY A 37 -0.90 9.65 -0.72
N ILE A 38 0.04 10.56 -0.88
CA ILE A 38 0.34 11.62 0.09
C ILE A 38 0.36 12.95 -0.64
N TRP A 39 -0.11 14.00 0.02
CA TRP A 39 0.06 15.37 -0.45
C TRP A 39 0.54 16.25 0.67
N PHE A 40 1.48 17.10 0.33
CA PHE A 40 2.00 18.11 1.23
C PHE A 40 1.58 19.48 0.74
N ILE A 41 0.88 20.21 1.61
CA ILE A 41 0.53 21.62 1.41
C ILE A 41 1.29 22.41 2.48
N GLY A 42 2.39 23.04 2.07
CA GLY A 42 3.33 23.65 3.01
C GLY A 42 3.85 22.62 4.01
N SER A 43 3.71 22.89 5.30
CA SER A 43 4.10 21.99 6.40
C SER A 43 3.04 20.97 6.80
N SER A 44 1.92 20.88 6.07
CA SER A 44 0.81 19.95 6.37
C SER A 44 0.88 18.72 5.48
N ARG A 45 0.62 17.56 6.06
CA ARG A 45 0.54 16.28 5.35
C ARG A 45 -0.90 15.79 5.29
N TYR A 46 -1.34 15.39 4.12
CA TYR A 46 -2.62 14.75 3.89
C TYR A 46 -2.37 13.36 3.33
N ASP A 47 -3.08 12.38 3.88
CA ASP A 47 -3.12 11.00 3.39
C ASP A 47 -4.53 10.71 2.92
N LEU A 48 -4.61 10.09 1.75
CA LEU A 48 -5.85 9.64 1.15
C LEU A 48 -5.60 8.23 0.64
N ALA A 49 -6.50 7.32 1.01
CA ALA A 49 -6.50 5.97 0.52
C ALA A 49 -7.95 5.53 0.29
N ILE A 50 -8.20 4.90 -0.85
CA ILE A 50 -9.51 4.44 -1.29
C ILE A 50 -9.42 2.99 -1.75
N TYR A 51 -10.37 2.17 -1.31
CA TYR A 51 -10.56 0.81 -1.83
C TYR A 51 -11.80 0.78 -2.72
N LEU A 52 -11.57 0.60 -4.03
CA LEU A 52 -12.59 0.46 -5.06
C LEU A 52 -12.84 -1.03 -5.32
N ARG A 53 -14.06 -1.50 -5.04
CA ARG A 53 -14.45 -2.91 -5.20
C ARG A 53 -15.09 -3.18 -6.54
N ASP A 54 -14.93 -4.39 -7.06
CA ASP A 54 -15.50 -4.83 -8.34
C ASP A 54 -17.03 -4.69 -8.43
N ASP A 55 -17.74 -4.62 -7.31
CA ASP A 55 -19.20 -4.43 -7.26
C ASP A 55 -19.66 -2.97 -7.45
N GLY A 56 -18.73 -2.02 -7.60
CA GLY A 56 -19.03 -0.60 -7.74
C GLY A 56 -19.18 0.16 -6.42
N THR A 57 -18.87 -0.47 -5.29
CA THR A 57 -18.82 0.19 -3.97
C THR A 57 -17.38 0.60 -3.61
N TYR A 58 -17.24 1.56 -2.70
CA TYR A 58 -15.92 1.93 -2.17
C TYR A 58 -15.91 2.15 -0.66
N THR A 59 -14.70 2.20 -0.10
CA THR A 59 -14.44 2.74 1.25
C THR A 59 -13.17 3.57 1.27
N GLU A 60 -13.15 4.59 2.12
CA GLU A 60 -11.95 5.34 2.50
C GLU A 60 -11.56 5.06 3.96
N GLY A 61 -12.43 4.37 4.71
CA GLY A 61 -12.24 3.98 6.10
C GLY A 61 -11.30 2.80 6.32
N LEU A 62 -10.12 2.79 5.69
CA LEU A 62 -9.18 1.65 5.76
C LEU A 62 -8.63 1.36 7.17
N ARG A 63 -8.66 2.34 8.08
CA ARG A 63 -8.36 2.17 9.51
C ARG A 63 -9.46 1.47 10.33
N LYS A 64 -10.65 1.29 9.76
CA LYS A 64 -11.78 0.69 10.48
C LYS A 64 -11.66 -0.83 10.43
N SER A 65 -12.01 -1.51 11.51
CA SER A 65 -11.95 -2.98 11.57
C SER A 65 -12.82 -3.67 10.50
N ASP A 66 -13.88 -3.00 10.04
CA ASP A 66 -14.81 -3.47 9.01
C ASP A 66 -14.42 -3.01 7.58
N TRP A 67 -13.23 -2.45 7.37
CA TRP A 67 -12.83 -1.83 6.08
C TRP A 67 -13.10 -2.70 4.85
N LYS A 68 -12.95 -4.02 4.94
CA LYS A 68 -13.19 -4.92 3.80
C LYS A 68 -14.61 -4.86 3.28
N THR A 69 -15.59 -4.77 4.18
CA THR A 69 -17.02 -4.83 3.89
C THR A 69 -17.72 -3.47 4.03
N ARG A 70 -17.05 -2.50 4.64
CA ARG A 70 -17.56 -1.14 4.83
C ARG A 70 -17.88 -0.50 3.49
N VAL A 71 -19.08 0.04 3.34
CA VAL A 71 -19.46 0.82 2.15
C VAL A 71 -19.61 2.28 2.57
N ASP A 72 -18.72 3.16 2.09
CA ASP A 72 -18.83 4.60 2.30
C ASP A 72 -19.60 5.29 1.15
N GLY A 73 -19.70 4.62 0.00
CA GLY A 73 -20.49 5.06 -1.15
C GLY A 73 -20.35 4.12 -2.35
N ASN A 74 -20.78 4.61 -3.51
CA ASN A 74 -20.64 3.94 -4.80
C ASN A 74 -19.73 4.73 -5.71
N TYR A 75 -19.24 4.12 -6.78
CA TYR A 75 -18.46 4.81 -7.79
C TYR A 75 -18.83 4.35 -9.20
N THR A 76 -18.47 5.19 -10.17
CA THR A 76 -18.56 4.88 -11.60
C THR A 76 -17.25 5.21 -12.28
N ILE A 77 -16.90 4.43 -13.31
CA ILE A 77 -15.74 4.67 -14.17
C ILE A 77 -16.25 4.91 -15.59
N GLN A 78 -15.88 6.04 -16.18
CA GLN A 78 -16.21 6.41 -17.55
C GLN A 78 -14.93 6.83 -18.28
N GLY A 79 -14.43 5.97 -19.15
CA GLY A 79 -13.10 6.15 -19.76
C GLY A 79 -12.01 6.16 -18.68
N ASN A 80 -11.26 7.26 -18.59
CA ASN A 80 -10.26 7.48 -17.56
C ASN A 80 -10.79 8.25 -16.33
N LYS A 81 -12.08 8.59 -16.26
CA LYS A 81 -12.64 9.33 -15.13
C LYS A 81 -13.30 8.40 -14.13
N LEU A 82 -12.97 8.58 -12.85
CA LEU A 82 -13.64 7.99 -11.71
C LEU A 82 -14.49 9.06 -11.03
N THR A 83 -15.74 8.73 -10.73
CA THR A 83 -16.60 9.56 -9.88
C THR A 83 -17.09 8.72 -8.72
N THR A 84 -16.76 9.12 -7.51
CA THR A 84 -17.32 8.55 -6.29
C THR A 84 -18.58 9.32 -5.91
N THR A 85 -19.51 8.66 -5.24
CA THR A 85 -20.70 9.27 -4.65
C THR A 85 -20.88 8.68 -3.27
N SER A 86 -20.67 9.50 -2.24
CA SER A 86 -20.79 9.09 -0.85
C SER A 86 -22.25 8.79 -0.49
N LYS A 87 -22.47 8.18 0.68
CA LYS A 87 -23.83 7.97 1.22
C LYS A 87 -24.64 9.26 1.41
N SER A 88 -23.99 10.41 1.59
CA SER A 88 -24.68 11.71 1.68
C SER A 88 -24.98 12.35 0.32
N GLY A 89 -24.56 11.71 -0.78
CA GLY A 89 -24.71 12.21 -2.14
C GLY A 89 -23.60 13.16 -2.59
N GLU A 90 -22.58 13.39 -1.75
CA GLU A 90 -21.39 14.16 -2.12
C GLU A 90 -20.59 13.40 -3.18
N LYS A 91 -20.05 14.14 -4.16
CA LYS A 91 -19.27 13.57 -5.26
C LYS A 91 -17.83 14.04 -5.18
N SER A 92 -16.92 13.12 -5.45
CA SER A 92 -15.50 13.42 -5.68
C SER A 92 -15.08 12.86 -7.03
N TYR A 93 -14.15 13.57 -7.69
CA TYR A 93 -13.71 13.24 -9.04
C TYR A 93 -12.22 12.90 -9.04
N TYR A 94 -11.89 11.90 -9.85
CA TYR A 94 -10.53 11.45 -10.04
C TYR A 94 -10.29 11.12 -11.51
N GLU A 95 -9.04 11.22 -11.94
CA GLU A 95 -8.60 10.88 -13.28
C GLU A 95 -7.51 9.81 -13.23
N TYR A 96 -7.76 8.66 -13.86
CA TYR A 96 -6.78 7.60 -14.02
C TYR A 96 -5.71 7.99 -15.03
N MET A 97 -4.48 7.60 -14.72
CA MET A 97 -3.32 7.70 -15.61
C MET A 97 -2.66 6.34 -15.78
N ASP A 98 -1.85 6.23 -16.83
CA ASP A 98 -0.97 5.09 -17.10
C ASP A 98 -1.65 3.73 -16.87
N ASN A 99 -2.71 3.47 -17.64
CA ASN A 99 -3.48 2.21 -17.56
C ASN A 99 -3.93 1.84 -16.15
N TYR A 100 -4.45 2.81 -15.39
CA TYR A 100 -4.94 2.64 -14.02
C TYR A 100 -3.84 2.37 -12.97
N SER A 101 -2.58 2.65 -13.29
CA SER A 101 -1.47 2.56 -12.31
C SER A 101 -1.51 3.71 -11.30
N TYR A 102 -2.04 4.87 -11.71
CA TYR A 102 -2.18 6.06 -10.88
C TYR A 102 -3.56 6.70 -11.04
N MET A 103 -3.98 7.48 -10.05
CA MET A 103 -5.08 8.43 -10.17
C MET A 103 -4.70 9.80 -9.63
N LEU A 104 -5.16 10.88 -10.26
CA LEU A 104 -5.21 12.21 -9.66
C LEU A 104 -6.58 12.40 -9.03
N ALA A 105 -6.62 12.76 -7.75
CA ALA A 105 -7.82 13.37 -7.17
C ALA A 105 -7.88 14.87 -7.50
N ASP A 106 -9.08 15.44 -7.47
CA ASP A 106 -9.29 16.89 -7.55
C ASP A 106 -8.33 17.64 -6.61
N GLY A 107 -7.57 18.60 -7.17
CA GLY A 107 -6.51 19.33 -6.45
C GLY A 107 -5.08 18.82 -6.70
N ALA A 108 -4.86 17.98 -7.72
CA ALA A 108 -3.56 17.43 -8.12
C ALA A 108 -2.92 16.47 -7.09
N TYR A 109 -3.76 15.76 -6.34
CA TYR A 109 -3.33 14.74 -5.39
C TYR A 109 -3.02 13.44 -6.14
N PHE A 110 -1.75 13.07 -6.25
CA PHE A 110 -1.36 11.81 -6.87
C PHE A 110 -1.57 10.63 -5.92
N MET A 111 -2.27 9.61 -6.40
CA MET A 111 -2.42 8.33 -5.73
C MET A 111 -1.92 7.22 -6.64
N PHE A 112 -1.11 6.33 -6.10
CA PHE A 112 -0.60 5.15 -6.78
C PHE A 112 -1.44 3.93 -6.39
N LYS A 113 -1.54 2.98 -7.31
CA LYS A 113 -2.16 1.69 -7.02
C LYS A 113 -1.28 0.90 -6.07
N VAL A 114 -1.89 0.31 -5.05
CA VAL A 114 -1.22 -0.57 -4.08
C VAL A 114 -1.84 -1.95 -4.08
N GLU A 115 -1.03 -2.93 -3.70
CA GLU A 115 -1.36 -4.34 -3.86
C GLU A 115 -1.66 -5.01 -2.53
N PHE A 116 -2.52 -6.03 -2.60
CA PHE A 116 -2.63 -7.02 -1.54
C PHE A 116 -1.42 -7.95 -1.65
N VAL A 117 -0.69 -8.14 -0.57
CA VAL A 117 0.44 -9.05 -0.54
C VAL A 117 0.24 -10.11 0.53
N ASN A 118 0.82 -11.29 0.31
CA ASN A 118 0.89 -12.36 1.32
C ASN A 118 2.28 -12.45 1.98
N GLN A 119 3.21 -11.61 1.56
CA GLN A 119 4.53 -11.47 2.17
C GLN A 119 4.97 -10.01 2.06
N ILE A 120 5.57 -9.48 3.12
CA ILE A 120 6.14 -8.14 3.15
C ILE A 120 7.66 -8.28 2.90
N PRO A 121 8.24 -7.63 1.89
CA PRO A 121 9.69 -7.64 1.70
C PRO A 121 10.44 -7.08 2.93
N PRO A 122 11.65 -7.56 3.23
CA PRO A 122 12.42 -7.08 4.36
C PRO A 122 12.79 -5.60 4.16
N SER A 123 12.32 -4.72 5.04
CA SER A 123 12.59 -3.28 4.96
C SER A 123 12.14 -2.52 6.21
N GLY A 124 12.78 -1.36 6.42
CA GLY A 124 12.27 -0.29 7.25
C GLY A 124 11.33 0.64 6.49
N TYR A 125 10.33 1.18 7.19
CA TYR A 125 9.35 2.12 6.66
C TYR A 125 9.10 3.23 7.69
N LYS A 126 9.03 4.47 7.23
CA LYS A 126 8.85 5.65 8.08
C LYS A 126 7.60 6.41 7.71
N PHE A 127 6.86 6.83 8.73
CA PHE A 127 5.89 7.89 8.59
C PHE A 127 6.56 9.22 8.90
N GLN A 128 6.42 10.16 7.96
CA GLN A 128 7.00 11.49 8.03
C GLN A 128 5.89 12.54 8.10
N ASN A 129 5.98 13.51 9.01
CA ASN A 129 4.92 14.48 9.24
C ASN A 129 5.05 15.74 8.39
N ILE A 130 6.27 16.14 8.02
CA ILE A 130 6.55 17.46 7.45
C ILE A 130 7.31 17.29 6.13
N ALA A 131 6.90 18.06 5.12
CA ALA A 131 7.72 18.31 3.94
C ALA A 131 8.55 19.58 4.13
N VAL A 132 9.82 19.47 3.79
CA VAL A 132 10.80 20.55 3.66
C VAL A 132 11.21 20.57 2.20
N LEU A 133 10.70 21.56 1.47
CA LEU A 133 11.27 21.93 0.19
C LEU A 133 12.57 22.68 0.47
N ASP A 134 13.67 22.14 -0.03
CA ASP A 134 14.91 22.91 -0.01
C ASP A 134 14.89 24.03 -1.07
N ALA A 135 15.88 24.92 -1.02
CA ALA A 135 15.97 26.04 -1.96
C ALA A 135 16.17 25.62 -3.43
N ALA A 136 16.53 24.35 -3.67
CA ALA A 136 16.66 23.77 -5.00
C ALA A 136 15.35 23.11 -5.49
N GLY A 137 14.29 23.17 -4.69
CA GLY A 137 13.01 22.53 -5.01
C GLY A 137 13.00 21.02 -4.77
N ASN A 138 14.04 20.47 -4.11
CA ASN A 138 14.02 19.07 -3.75
C ASN A 138 13.07 18.86 -2.57
N PHE A 139 12.29 17.81 -2.69
CA PHE A 139 11.45 17.34 -1.63
C PHE A 139 12.28 16.56 -0.61
N SER A 140 12.37 17.06 0.61
CA SER A 140 12.88 16.29 1.75
C SER A 140 11.81 16.26 2.82
N ALA A 141 11.67 15.14 3.52
CA ALA A 141 10.69 15.04 4.58
C ALA A 141 11.39 15.02 5.94
N SER A 142 10.93 15.89 6.86
CA SER A 142 11.47 16.05 8.21
C SER A 142 10.38 15.75 9.26
N GLY A 143 10.78 15.42 10.49
CA GLY A 143 9.83 15.05 11.55
C GLY A 143 9.25 13.64 11.39
N VAL A 144 10.05 12.62 11.74
CA VAL A 144 9.61 11.21 11.75
C VAL A 144 8.82 10.96 13.02
N SER A 145 7.57 10.54 12.88
CA SER A 145 6.70 10.20 14.00
C SER A 145 6.43 8.71 14.13
N GLY A 146 6.97 7.84 13.27
CA GLY A 146 6.83 6.41 13.44
C GLY A 146 7.72 5.60 12.50
N TYR A 147 8.25 4.48 13.00
CA TYR A 147 9.01 3.50 12.23
C TYR A 147 8.39 2.10 12.34
N LEU A 148 8.36 1.41 11.21
CA LEU A 148 8.00 0.01 11.07
C LEU A 148 9.15 -0.72 10.40
N TYR A 149 9.51 -1.89 10.89
CA TYR A 149 10.46 -2.79 10.24
C TYR A 149 9.87 -4.18 10.16
N PHE A 150 9.99 -4.79 9.00
CA PHE A 150 9.64 -6.19 8.74
C PHE A 150 10.88 -6.93 8.27
N ASP A 151 11.09 -8.15 8.76
CA ASP A 151 12.27 -8.97 8.42
C ASP A 151 12.07 -9.88 7.19
N GLY A 152 10.89 -9.80 6.56
CA GLY A 152 10.49 -10.68 5.46
C GLY A 152 10.14 -12.12 5.84
N ASN A 153 10.32 -12.50 7.12
CA ASN A 153 10.20 -13.87 7.65
C ASN A 153 9.26 -13.94 8.87
N GLY A 154 8.30 -13.02 8.96
CA GLY A 154 7.25 -13.03 9.98
C GLY A 154 7.64 -12.39 11.32
N LYS A 155 8.76 -11.65 11.43
CA LYS A 155 9.07 -10.81 12.59
C LYS A 155 9.04 -9.34 12.24
N PHE A 156 8.59 -8.54 13.19
CA PHE A 156 8.54 -7.09 13.03
C PHE A 156 9.12 -6.40 14.26
N SER A 157 9.47 -5.14 14.04
CA SER A 157 9.66 -4.19 15.13
C SER A 157 9.13 -2.83 14.75
N ASN A 158 8.64 -2.08 15.73
CA ASN A 158 8.11 -0.74 15.51
C ASN A 158 8.34 0.13 16.73
N ASP A 159 8.22 1.44 16.57
CA ASP A 159 8.20 2.31 17.74
C ASP A 159 6.77 2.48 18.28
N LYS A 160 6.67 3.01 19.51
CA LYS A 160 5.38 3.31 20.15
C LYS A 160 4.41 4.07 19.27
N SER A 161 4.94 5.00 18.49
CA SER A 161 4.17 5.92 17.67
C SER A 161 3.92 5.41 16.26
N ALA A 162 4.34 4.18 15.91
CA ALA A 162 4.25 3.69 14.55
C ALA A 162 2.82 3.58 13.98
N PHE A 163 1.79 3.55 14.84
CA PHE A 163 0.38 3.47 14.42
C PHE A 163 -0.47 4.62 14.97
N THR A 164 0.14 5.68 15.50
CA THR A 164 -0.58 6.81 16.13
C THR A 164 -0.82 7.98 15.16
N GLN A 165 -0.87 7.69 13.87
CA GLN A 165 -0.64 8.69 12.83
C GLN A 165 -1.88 9.54 12.60
N THR A 166 -1.64 10.82 12.32
CA THR A 166 -2.67 11.78 11.96
C THR A 166 -2.27 12.51 10.69
N SER A 167 -3.25 12.81 9.85
CA SER A 167 -3.13 13.62 8.64
C SER A 167 -4.00 14.88 8.80
N GLY A 168 -3.59 15.99 8.19
CA GLY A 168 -4.26 17.29 8.30
C GLY A 168 -3.32 18.48 8.55
N SER A 169 -3.93 19.64 8.78
CA SER A 169 -3.21 20.87 9.13
C SER A 169 -2.74 20.83 10.59
N GLY A 170 -1.57 21.42 10.86
CA GLY A 170 -1.08 21.61 12.24
C GLY A 170 -0.48 20.36 12.89
N ILE A 171 -0.06 19.37 12.09
CA ILE A 171 0.66 18.20 12.59
C ILE A 171 2.02 18.65 13.15
N GLY A 172 2.25 18.44 14.45
CA GLY A 172 3.52 18.74 15.09
C GLY A 172 4.66 17.81 14.64
N SER A 173 5.90 18.24 14.85
CA SER A 173 7.08 17.36 14.77
C SER A 173 6.99 16.35 15.92
N GLY A 174 6.46 15.16 15.64
CA GLY A 174 6.41 14.09 16.62
C GLY A 174 7.83 13.65 16.99
N SER A 175 8.09 13.46 18.28
CA SER A 175 9.36 12.88 18.72
C SER A 175 9.32 11.36 18.55
N TYR A 176 10.29 10.83 17.82
CA TYR A 176 10.60 9.40 17.82
C TYR A 176 10.87 8.95 19.27
N SER A 177 10.11 7.98 19.78
CA SER A 177 10.15 7.63 21.20
C SER A 177 11.30 6.71 21.59
N GLY A 178 12.06 6.14 20.63
CA GLY A 178 13.12 5.16 20.87
C GLY A 178 12.66 3.83 21.50
N GLN A 179 11.43 3.77 22.01
CA GLN A 179 10.83 2.58 22.58
C GLN A 179 10.44 1.63 21.46
N LYS A 180 11.17 0.52 21.38
CA LYS A 180 11.00 -0.52 20.38
C LYS A 180 10.07 -1.61 20.88
N TYR A 181 8.98 -1.80 20.16
CA TYR A 181 8.11 -2.96 20.26
C TYR A 181 8.58 -3.99 19.23
N VAL A 182 8.50 -5.27 19.58
CA VAL A 182 8.91 -6.38 18.73
C VAL A 182 7.87 -7.48 18.81
N GLY A 183 7.84 -8.33 17.79
CA GLY A 183 6.93 -9.46 17.78
C GLY A 183 6.97 -10.22 16.47
N THR A 184 5.88 -10.94 16.24
CA THR A 184 5.63 -11.68 15.00
C THR A 184 4.46 -11.09 14.24
N TYR A 185 4.46 -11.21 12.92
CA TYR A 185 3.37 -10.76 12.09
C TYR A 185 2.89 -11.85 11.15
N THR A 186 1.62 -11.77 10.78
CA THR A 186 1.05 -12.49 9.65
C THR A 186 0.36 -11.50 8.73
N ILE A 187 0.38 -11.78 7.43
CA ILE A 187 -0.34 -10.98 6.46
C ILE A 187 -1.14 -11.88 5.52
N SER A 188 -2.41 -11.57 5.35
CA SER A 188 -3.26 -12.27 4.40
C SER A 188 -4.37 -11.37 3.90
N ASN A 189 -4.52 -11.30 2.58
CA ASN A 189 -5.59 -10.54 1.93
C ASN A 189 -5.70 -9.10 2.49
N GLY A 190 -4.55 -8.45 2.69
CA GLY A 190 -4.47 -7.07 3.20
C GLY A 190 -4.80 -6.89 4.68
N ASN A 191 -5.00 -7.97 5.45
CA ASN A 191 -5.00 -7.91 6.91
C ASN A 191 -3.59 -8.20 7.42
N LEU A 192 -2.97 -7.22 8.06
CA LEU A 192 -1.75 -7.38 8.83
C LEU A 192 -2.11 -7.60 10.29
N THR A 193 -1.77 -8.76 10.85
CA THR A 193 -1.95 -9.04 12.27
C THR A 193 -0.59 -9.06 12.94
N LEU A 194 -0.42 -8.22 13.95
CA LEU A 194 0.80 -8.08 14.75
C LEU A 194 0.56 -8.73 16.11
N ARG A 195 1.40 -9.71 16.47
CA ARG A 195 1.45 -10.30 17.80
C ARG A 195 2.72 -9.85 18.49
N TYR A 196 2.57 -9.01 19.51
CA TYR A 196 3.67 -8.43 20.27
C TYR A 196 4.24 -9.43 21.28
N SER A 197 5.47 -9.20 21.73
CA SER A 197 6.14 -10.05 22.72
C SER A 197 5.47 -10.07 24.11
N ASN A 198 4.57 -9.12 24.39
CA ASN A 198 3.74 -9.08 25.59
C ASN A 198 2.37 -9.75 25.38
N ASP A 199 2.23 -10.56 24.33
CA ASP A 199 1.02 -11.29 23.92
C ASP A 199 -0.18 -10.42 23.49
N THR A 200 -0.03 -9.10 23.42
CA THR A 200 -1.07 -8.26 22.81
C THR A 200 -1.09 -8.48 21.30
N THR A 201 -2.27 -8.31 20.70
CA THR A 201 -2.44 -8.42 19.24
C THR A 201 -3.13 -7.17 18.70
N SER A 202 -2.69 -6.69 17.54
CA SER A 202 -3.38 -5.67 16.77
C SER A 202 -3.57 -6.15 15.33
N THR A 203 -4.61 -5.64 14.66
CA THR A 203 -4.88 -5.93 13.25
C THR A 203 -5.08 -4.61 12.51
N HIS A 204 -4.44 -4.52 11.36
CA HIS A 204 -4.37 -3.34 10.52
C HIS A 204 -4.73 -3.72 9.08
N SER A 205 -5.26 -2.76 8.32
CA SER A 205 -5.21 -2.92 6.86
C SER A 205 -3.78 -2.68 6.40
N PHE A 206 -3.33 -3.44 5.39
CA PHE A 206 -1.98 -3.34 4.84
C PHE A 206 -2.00 -3.54 3.33
N PHE A 207 -1.30 -2.65 2.63
CA PHE A 207 -1.08 -2.73 1.19
C PHE A 207 0.35 -2.35 0.85
N TYR A 208 0.87 -2.92 -0.23
CA TYR A 208 2.24 -2.69 -0.69
C TYR A 208 2.25 -1.90 -2.00
N GLY A 209 2.91 -0.76 -2.01
CA GLY A 209 3.22 -0.01 -3.22
C GLY A 209 4.55 -0.50 -3.78
N ARG A 210 4.49 -1.22 -4.91
CA ARG A 210 5.70 -1.66 -5.60
C ARG A 210 6.45 -0.45 -6.15
N PRO A 211 7.78 -0.41 -6.04
CA PRO A 211 8.57 0.58 -6.76
C PRO A 211 8.35 0.45 -8.27
N SER A 212 8.18 1.57 -8.96
CA SER A 212 8.03 1.62 -10.43
C SER A 212 9.30 1.22 -11.16
N THR A 213 10.46 1.52 -10.58
CA THR A 213 11.78 1.20 -11.16
C THR A 213 12.62 0.43 -10.15
N LYS A 214 13.49 -0.44 -10.66
CA LYS A 214 14.49 -1.12 -9.83
C LYS A 214 15.41 -0.08 -9.19
N GLY A 215 15.37 0.02 -7.86
CA GLY A 215 16.16 0.98 -7.07
C GLY A 215 15.34 2.13 -6.48
N ASP A 216 14.06 2.26 -6.86
CA ASP A 216 13.14 3.19 -6.21
C ASP A 216 12.71 2.65 -4.84
N ASP A 217 12.40 3.55 -3.91
CA ASP A 217 11.84 3.22 -2.60
C ASP A 217 10.41 2.68 -2.74
N ALA A 218 10.15 1.53 -2.11
CA ALA A 218 8.82 1.00 -1.94
C ALA A 218 8.01 1.85 -0.95
N THR A 219 6.70 1.70 -0.99
CA THR A 219 5.82 2.29 0.01
C THR A 219 4.92 1.21 0.60
N ILE A 220 4.46 1.44 1.83
CA ILE A 220 3.40 0.63 2.42
C ILE A 220 2.26 1.56 2.84
N VAL A 221 1.06 1.03 2.81
CA VAL A 221 -0.13 1.73 3.29
C VAL A 221 -0.68 0.91 4.44
N VAL A 222 -0.69 1.48 5.64
CA VAL A 222 -1.21 0.85 6.85
C VAL A 222 -2.34 1.69 7.40
N ASP A 223 -3.53 1.12 7.56
CA ASP A 223 -4.71 1.84 8.04
C ASP A 223 -5.07 3.09 7.21
N GLY A 224 -4.70 3.09 5.93
CA GLY A 224 -4.89 4.22 5.02
C GLY A 224 -3.79 5.30 5.10
N TYR A 225 -2.77 5.10 5.93
CA TYR A 225 -1.60 5.97 6.05
C TYR A 225 -0.42 5.42 5.27
N THR A 226 0.25 6.28 4.50
CA THR A 226 1.41 5.89 3.70
C THR A 226 2.70 5.95 4.51
N TYR A 227 3.56 4.94 4.39
CA TYR A 227 4.91 4.94 4.97
C TYR A 227 5.89 4.75 3.84
N LEU A 228 6.95 5.54 3.85
CA LEU A 228 7.98 5.51 2.83
C LEU A 228 9.08 4.57 3.28
N GLN A 229 9.57 3.70 2.38
CA GLN A 229 10.74 2.88 2.64
C GLN A 229 11.92 3.79 3.02
N LYS A 230 12.71 3.32 3.97
CA LYS A 230 14.01 3.91 4.27
C LYS A 230 14.99 2.80 4.65
N GLU A 231 16.18 2.89 4.05
CA GLU A 231 17.37 2.11 4.39
C GLU A 231 17.57 1.95 5.91
#